data_AF-A0A519M5N6-F1
#
_entry.id   AF-A0A519M5N6-F1
#
_cell.length_a   1.000
_cell.length_b   1.000
_cell.length_c   1.000
_cell.angle_alpha   90.00
_cell.angle_beta   90.00
_cell.angle_gamma   90.00
#
_symmetry.space_group_name_H-M   'P 1'
#
loop_
_entity.id
_entity.type
_entity.pdbx_description
1 polymer ?
#
loop_
_entity_poly.entity_id
_entity_poly.type
_entity_poly.pdbx_seq_one_letter_code
_entity_poly.pdbx_strand_id
1 'polypeptide(L)'
;MNAQQEPTGATGTFRLRFTFEVENILEYTQINPDFKGPFPVRDLMVMLGGVAYSTARGLLLGKTNGTILSGFALPLRSPLEIFQESVEALVVKKH
;
A
#
# COMPACT_ATOMS: atom_id res chain seq x y z
N MET A 1 -13.29 13.71 -38.12
CA MET A 1 -14.11 13.05 -37.09
C MET A 1 -13.17 12.50 -36.04
N ASN A 2 -13.08 13.16 -34.88
CA ASN A 2 -12.26 12.70 -33.77
C ASN A 2 -13.05 11.63 -33.02
N ALA A 3 -12.78 10.35 -33.31
CA ALA A 3 -13.29 9.27 -32.49
C ALA A 3 -12.56 9.33 -31.13
N GLN A 4 -13.24 9.84 -30.12
CA GLN A 4 -12.88 9.58 -28.74
C GLN A 4 -12.92 8.05 -28.56
N GLN A 5 -11.75 7.43 -28.46
CA GLN A 5 -11.62 6.01 -28.19
C GLN A 5 -12.12 5.77 -26.76
N GLU A 6 -13.39 5.42 -26.61
CA GLU A 6 -13.85 4.86 -25.35
C GLU A 6 -13.11 3.53 -25.12
N PRO A 7 -12.53 3.30 -23.93
CA PRO A 7 -11.86 2.06 -23.65
C PRO A 7 -12.89 0.92 -23.74
N THR A 8 -12.74 0.06 -24.74
CA THR A 8 -13.50 -1.20 -24.88
C THR A 8 -13.13 -2.25 -23.83
N GLY A 9 -12.49 -1.82 -22.74
CA GLY A 9 -11.82 -2.67 -21.75
C GLY A 9 -12.72 -3.07 -20.59
N ALA A 10 -12.64 -4.33 -20.18
CA ALA A 10 -13.25 -4.81 -18.95
C ALA A 10 -12.63 -4.09 -17.74
N THR A 11 -13.47 -3.60 -16.83
CA THR A 11 -13.04 -3.01 -15.57
C THR A 11 -13.23 -4.00 -14.43
N GLY A 12 -12.32 -3.97 -13.44
CA GLY A 12 -12.37 -4.84 -12.29
C GLY A 12 -11.73 -4.16 -11.08
N THR A 13 -12.31 -4.40 -9.90
CA THR A 13 -11.82 -3.83 -8.64
C THR A 13 -11.34 -4.94 -7.74
N PHE A 14 -10.07 -4.89 -7.34
CA PHE A 14 -9.51 -5.77 -6.33
C PHE A 14 -9.48 -5.07 -4.98
N ARG A 15 -10.00 -5.73 -3.94
CA ARG A 15 -9.86 -5.28 -2.56
C ARG A 15 -9.05 -6.30 -1.79
N LEU A 16 -7.89 -5.90 -1.29
CA LEU A 16 -7.02 -6.73 -0.47
C LEU A 16 -7.02 -6.18 0.96
N ARG A 17 -7.09 -7.06 1.94
CA ARG A 17 -6.96 -6.73 3.36
C ARG A 17 -5.82 -7.53 3.92
N PHE A 18 -4.90 -6.83 4.58
CA PHE A 18 -3.80 -7.43 5.31
C PHE A 18 -4.03 -7.19 6.81
N THR A 19 -3.91 -8.26 7.59
CA THR A 19 -3.99 -8.21 9.05
C THR A 19 -2.69 -8.80 9.58
N PHE A 20 -2.03 -8.05 10.44
CA PHE A 20 -0.77 -8.44 11.05
C PHE A 20 -0.97 -8.56 12.55
N GLU A 21 -0.41 -9.63 13.12
CA GLU A 21 -0.19 -9.74 14.55
C GLU A 21 1.25 -9.35 14.83
N VAL A 22 1.45 -8.38 15.71
CA VAL A 22 2.77 -7.85 16.06
C VAL A 22 2.91 -7.90 17.56
N GLU A 23 3.86 -8.70 18.03
CA GLU A 23 4.22 -8.76 19.44
C GLU A 23 4.96 -7.47 19.85
N ASN A 24 4.71 -6.99 21.08
CA ASN A 24 5.32 -5.77 21.62
C ASN A 24 5.14 -4.52 20.72
N ILE A 25 3.99 -4.41 20.06
CA ILE A 25 3.68 -3.30 19.14
C ILE A 25 3.93 -1.91 19.73
N LEU A 26 3.78 -1.75 21.05
CA LEU A 26 3.99 -0.48 21.74
C LEU A 26 5.43 0.04 21.60
N GLU A 27 6.43 -0.85 21.50
CA GLU A 27 7.84 -0.48 21.29
C GLU A 27 8.09 0.14 19.91
N TYR A 28 7.20 -0.16 18.96
CA TYR A 28 7.24 0.34 17.59
C TYR A 28 6.18 1.42 17.35
N THR A 29 5.79 2.14 18.41
CA THR A 29 4.85 3.25 18.34
C THR A 29 5.42 4.52 18.95
N GLN A 30 4.91 5.65 18.50
CA GLN A 30 5.22 6.98 18.96
C GLN A 30 3.94 7.72 19.34
N ILE A 31 4.04 8.66 20.27
CA ILE A 31 2.94 9.58 20.57
C ILE A 31 2.93 10.66 19.51
N ASN A 32 1.80 10.84 18.83
CA ASN A 32 1.58 11.91 17.88
C ASN A 32 0.53 12.88 18.45
N PRO A 33 0.83 14.16 18.69
CA PRO A 33 -0.13 15.13 19.26
C PRO A 33 -1.42 15.28 18.44
N ASP A 34 -1.35 15.04 17.13
CA ASP A 34 -2.48 15.14 16.20
C ASP A 34 -3.32 13.85 16.14
N PHE A 35 -2.86 12.75 16.75
CA PHE A 35 -3.53 11.46 16.74
C PHE A 35 -3.75 10.94 18.17
N LYS A 36 -5.01 10.58 18.47
CA LYS A 36 -5.35 10.01 19.78
C LYS A 36 -4.92 8.55 19.84
N GLY A 37 -3.71 8.29 20.35
CA GLY A 37 -3.21 6.94 20.65
C GLY A 37 -1.79 6.67 20.14
N PRO A 38 -1.25 5.47 20.41
CA PRO A 38 0.04 5.05 19.88
C PRO A 38 -0.02 4.98 18.35
N PHE A 39 0.89 5.69 17.68
CA PHE A 39 1.00 5.76 16.24
C PHE A 39 2.24 4.95 15.78
N PRO A 40 2.18 4.08 14.77
CA PRO A 40 3.32 3.26 14.38
C PRO A 40 4.52 4.09 13.89
N VAL A 41 5.73 3.73 14.29
CA VAL A 41 6.95 4.38 13.80
C VAL A 41 7.17 4.08 12.32
N ARG A 42 7.91 4.96 11.63
CA ARG A 42 8.21 4.86 10.19
C ARG A 42 8.66 3.46 9.78
N ASP A 43 9.62 2.89 10.52
CA ASP A 43 10.25 1.62 10.14
C ASP A 43 9.25 0.47 10.16
N LEU A 44 8.36 0.44 11.15
CA LEU A 44 7.28 -0.55 11.22
C LEU A 44 6.31 -0.39 10.03
N MET A 45 5.91 0.84 9.71
CA MET A 45 5.01 1.11 8.59
C MET A 45 5.62 0.68 7.25
N VAL A 46 6.88 1.06 7.01
CA VAL A 46 7.60 0.72 5.77
C VAL A 46 7.79 -0.80 5.65
N MET A 47 8.14 -1.47 6.76
CA MET A 47 8.31 -2.91 6.79
C MET A 47 7.00 -3.66 6.49
N LEU A 48 5.95 -3.44 7.29
CA LEU A 48 4.67 -4.14 7.13
C LEU A 48 4.01 -3.80 5.79
N GLY A 49 4.08 -2.54 5.39
CA GLY A 49 3.57 -2.06 4.12
C GLY A 49 4.31 -2.68 2.92
N GLY A 50 5.64 -2.83 3.02
CA GLY A 50 6.44 -3.49 1.99
C GLY A 50 6.11 -4.98 1.85
N VAL A 51 5.89 -5.68 2.96
CA VAL A 51 5.43 -7.08 2.98
C VAL A 51 4.04 -7.18 2.35
N ALA A 52 3.10 -6.33 2.76
CA ALA A 52 1.75 -6.28 2.20
C ALA A 52 1.77 -6.03 0.68
N TYR A 53 2.56 -5.05 0.21
CA TYR A 53 2.64 -4.69 -1.19
C TYR A 53 3.22 -5.82 -2.06
N SER A 54 4.33 -6.41 -1.61
CA SER A 54 4.96 -7.56 -2.27
C SER A 54 4.00 -8.73 -2.38
N THR A 55 3.26 -9.01 -1.31
CA THR A 55 2.26 -10.08 -1.26
C THR A 55 1.07 -9.78 -2.17
N ALA A 56 0.55 -8.55 -2.15
CA ALA A 56 -0.53 -8.11 -3.03
C ALA A 56 -0.14 -8.28 -4.50
N ARG A 57 1.08 -7.91 -4.87
CA ARG A 57 1.60 -8.06 -6.23
C ARG A 57 1.60 -9.52 -6.67
N GLY A 58 2.07 -10.43 -5.82
CA GLY A 58 2.05 -11.87 -6.10
C GLY A 58 0.63 -12.44 -6.23
N LEU A 59 -0.26 -12.09 -5.30
CA LEU A 59 -1.66 -12.51 -5.31
C LEU A 59 -2.39 -12.04 -6.58
N LEU A 60 -2.20 -10.77 -6.96
CA LEU A 60 -2.82 -10.21 -8.14
C LEU A 60 -2.31 -10.87 -9.41
N LEU A 61 -0.98 -11.04 -9.55
CA LEU A 61 -0.39 -11.73 -10.69
C LEU A 61 -0.94 -13.17 -10.82
N GLY A 62 -1.03 -13.89 -9.71
CA GLY A 62 -1.61 -15.23 -9.68
C GLY A 62 -3.10 -15.26 -10.03
N LYS A 63 -3.88 -14.29 -9.51
CA LYS A 63 -5.34 -14.22 -9.70
C LYS A 63 -5.75 -13.80 -11.11
N THR A 64 -4.95 -12.94 -11.76
CA THR A 64 -5.20 -12.48 -13.13
C THR A 64 -4.62 -13.42 -14.18
N ASN A 65 -3.71 -14.32 -13.80
CA ASN A 65 -3.18 -15.32 -14.71
C ASN A 65 -4.30 -16.19 -15.32
N GLY A 66 -4.22 -16.45 -16.63
CA GLY A 66 -5.26 -17.16 -17.37
C GLY A 66 -6.56 -16.36 -17.60
N THR A 67 -6.60 -15.08 -17.24
CA THR A 67 -7.72 -14.17 -17.57
C THR A 67 -7.30 -13.14 -18.63
N ILE A 68 -8.24 -12.35 -19.13
CA ILE A 68 -7.96 -11.21 -20.01
C ILE A 68 -7.07 -10.13 -19.36
N LEU A 69 -6.93 -10.16 -18.02
CA LEU A 69 -6.06 -9.28 -17.26
C LEU A 69 -4.67 -9.90 -17.01
N SER A 70 -4.34 -11.03 -17.66
CA SER A 70 -3.03 -11.68 -17.51
C SER A 70 -1.89 -10.70 -17.86
N GLY A 71 -0.81 -10.75 -17.08
CA GLY A 71 0.29 -9.79 -17.18
C GLY A 71 0.07 -8.49 -16.39
N PHE A 72 -1.14 -8.25 -15.86
CA PHE A 72 -1.35 -7.20 -14.88
C PHE A 72 -0.59 -7.52 -13.59
N ALA A 73 0.29 -6.60 -13.19
CA ALA A 73 0.99 -6.65 -11.92
C ALA A 73 1.05 -5.24 -11.32
N LEU A 74 1.03 -5.17 -9.99
CA LEU A 74 1.39 -3.92 -9.32
C LEU A 74 2.83 -3.52 -9.73
N PRO A 75 3.08 -2.21 -9.97
CA PRO A 75 4.40 -1.73 -10.36
C PRO A 75 5.44 -2.07 -9.31
N LEU A 76 6.69 -2.25 -9.71
CA LEU A 76 7.77 -2.35 -8.74
C LEU A 76 8.02 -0.94 -8.18
N ARG A 77 7.79 -0.74 -6.89
CA ARG A 77 8.04 0.51 -6.17
C ARG A 77 8.70 0.23 -4.85
N SER A 78 9.54 1.16 -4.39
CA SER A 78 10.10 1.07 -3.05
C SER A 78 8.97 1.22 -2.02
N PRO A 79 8.91 0.37 -0.97
CA PRO A 79 7.98 0.58 0.14
C PRO A 79 8.11 1.99 0.72
N LEU A 80 9.32 2.54 0.77
CA LEU A 80 9.54 3.89 1.24
C LEU A 80 8.79 4.93 0.41
N GLU A 81 8.81 4.79 -0.92
CA GLU A 81 8.13 5.69 -1.87
C GLU A 81 6.61 5.56 -1.75
N ILE A 82 6.10 4.34 -1.58
CA ILE A 82 4.66 4.06 -1.44
C ILE A 82 4.09 4.73 -0.19
N PHE A 83 4.84 4.69 0.92
CA PHE A 83 4.41 5.26 2.19
C PHE A 83 4.99 6.65 2.45
N GLN A 84 5.70 7.25 1.48
CA GLN A 84 6.43 8.50 1.69
C GLN A 84 5.52 9.64 2.11
N GLU A 85 4.41 9.87 1.41
CA GLU A 85 3.43 10.91 1.76
C GLU A 85 2.84 10.69 3.16
N SER A 86 2.53 9.42 3.48
CA SER A 86 2.01 9.04 4.80
C SER A 86 3.03 9.24 5.90
N VAL A 87 4.32 9.07 5.59
CA VAL A 87 5.43 9.27 6.53
C VAL A 87 5.80 10.76 6.67
N GLU A 88 5.84 11.52 5.58
CA GLU A 88 6.17 12.95 5.57
C GLU A 88 5.12 13.77 6.32
N ALA A 89 3.84 13.40 6.19
CA ALA A 89 2.77 13.96 6.99
C ALA A 89 3.00 13.82 8.51
N LEU A 90 3.84 12.89 8.95
CA LEU A 90 4.19 12.67 10.37
C LEU A 90 5.40 13.47 10.84
N VAL A 91 6.27 13.91 9.92
CA VAL A 91 7.55 14.58 10.27
C VAL A 91 7.42 16.10 10.27
N VAL A 92 6.56 16.68 9.43
CA VAL A 92 6.56 18.12 9.13
C VAL A 92 5.99 19.01 10.24
N LYS A 93 5.23 18.49 11.22
CA LYS A 93 4.62 19.32 12.28
C LYS A 93 5.42 19.37 13.58
N LYS A 94 6.71 19.69 13.48
CA LYS A 94 7.57 19.92 14.65
C LYS A 94 7.94 21.41 14.73
N HIS A 95 6.95 22.30 14.85
CA HIS A 95 7.13 23.72 15.20
C HIS A 95 6.19 24.08 16.35
#